data_AF-R6SFB5-F1
#
_entry.id   AF-R6SFB5-F1
#
_cell.length_a   1.000
_cell.length_b   1.000
_cell.length_c   1.000
_cell.angle_alpha   90.00
_cell.angle_beta   90.00
_cell.angle_gamma   90.00
#
_symmetry.space_group_name_H-M   'P 1'
#
loop_
_entity.id
_entity.type
_entity.pdbx_description
1 polymer ?
#
loop_
_entity_poly.entity_id
_entity_poly.type
_entity_poly.pdbx_seq_one_letter_code
_entity_poly.pdbx_strand_id
1 'polypeptide(L)' 'MKDLVKTLEGLPWIVRVLLTLIWGAYGNLLRLFRSLAKKNTIGVILAVILLICGGFFILWIWDLIRVLLGKEVWWID' A
#
# COMPACT_ATOMS: atom_id res chain seq x y z
N MET A 1 -3.11 14.76 -0.47
CA MET A 1 -2.89 13.30 -0.54
C MET A 1 -1.50 12.91 -1.05
N LYS A 2 -0.91 13.63 -2.03
CA LYS A 2 0.45 13.37 -2.50
C LYS A 2 1.50 13.43 -1.37
N ASP A 3 1.32 14.34 -0.41
CA ASP A 3 2.23 14.43 0.75
C ASP A 3 2.11 13.20 1.67
N LEU A 4 0.92 12.63 1.84
CA LEU A 4 0.74 11.39 2.62
C LEU A 4 1.41 10.19 1.96
N VAL A 5 1.35 10.10 0.63
CA VAL A 5 2.08 9.08 -0.16
C VAL A 5 3.59 9.24 0.08
N LYS A 6 4.11 10.47 -0.04
CA LYS A 6 5.52 10.77 0.23
C LYS A 6 5.93 10.47 1.67
N THR A 7 5.07 10.74 2.65
CA THR A 7 5.35 10.43 4.05
C THR A 7 5.46 8.92 4.26
N LEU A 8 4.55 8.13 3.68
CA LEU A 8 4.62 6.66 3.74
C LEU A 8 5.85 6.12 3.01
N GLU A 9 6.14 6.62 1.81
CA GLU A 9 7.34 6.29 1.04
C GLU A 9 8.64 6.87 1.63
N GLY A 10 8.56 7.72 2.65
CA GLY A 10 9.68 8.28 3.40
C GLY A 10 9.98 7.54 4.69
N LEU A 11 9.11 6.60 5.12
CA LEU A 11 9.30 5.84 6.34
C LEU A 11 10.59 5.00 6.29
N PRO A 12 11.28 4.77 7.42
CA PRO A 12 12.40 3.84 7.46
C PRO A 12 12.00 2.44 6.98
N TRP A 13 12.91 1.73 6.32
CA TRP A 13 12.64 0.40 5.76
C TRP A 13 12.06 -0.58 6.81
N ILE A 14 12.63 -0.60 8.02
CA ILE A 14 12.11 -1.40 9.15
C ILE A 14 10.62 -1.11 9.41
N VAL A 15 10.22 0.16 9.39
CA VAL A 15 8.84 0.56 9.70
C VAL A 15 7.90 0.11 8.58
N ARG A 16 8.33 0.17 7.32
CA ARG A 16 7.56 -0.35 6.19
C ARG A 16 7.36 -1.86 6.31
N VAL A 17 8.41 -2.61 6.67
CA VAL A 17 8.33 -4.07 6.87
C VAL A 17 7.32 -4.40 7.98
N LEU A 18 7.40 -3.73 9.13
CA LEU A 18 6.46 -3.93 10.24
C LEU A 18 5.02 -3.61 9.82
N LEU A 19 4.80 -2.48 9.15
CA LEU A 19 3.47 -2.10 8.65
C LEU A 19 2.96 -3.04 7.55
N THR A 20 3.84 -3.65 6.75
CA THR A 20 3.41 -4.70 5.82
C THR A 20 3.00 -5.95 6.57
N LEU A 21 3.74 -6.37 7.62
CA LEU A 21 3.38 -7.54 8.41
C LEU A 21 2.07 -7.38 9.17
N ILE A 22 1.76 -6.16 9.64
CA ILE A 22 0.49 -5.83 10.28
C ILE A 22 -0.58 -5.68 9.18
N TRP A 23 -1.18 -6.80 8.76
CA TRP A 23 -2.38 -6.81 7.91
C TRP A 23 -2.19 -6.13 6.53
N GLY A 24 -0.94 -6.06 6.04
CA GLY A 24 -0.62 -5.36 4.80
C GLY A 24 -0.89 -3.87 4.85
N ALA A 25 -0.94 -3.27 6.06
CA ALA A 25 -1.33 -1.88 6.24
C ALA A 25 -0.49 -0.93 5.38
N TYR A 26 0.83 -1.16 5.28
CA TYR A 26 1.70 -0.36 4.42
C TYR A 26 1.21 -0.34 2.96
N GLY A 27 1.03 -1.52 2.36
CA GLY A 27 0.60 -1.65 0.97
C GLY A 27 -0.81 -1.12 0.74
N ASN A 28 -1.74 -1.46 1.62
CA ASN A 28 -3.14 -1.05 1.51
C ASN A 28 -3.33 0.47 1.67
N LEU A 29 -2.64 1.10 2.63
CA LEU A 29 -2.67 2.55 2.81
C LEU A 29 -1.99 3.27 1.65
N LEU A 30 -0.84 2.76 1.17
CA LEU A 30 -0.13 3.38 0.05
C LEU A 30 -0.99 3.38 -1.23
N ARG A 31 -1.67 2.27 -1.51
CA ARG A 31 -2.61 2.13 -2.65
C ARG A 31 -3.75 3.13 -2.54
N LEU A 32 -4.41 3.18 -1.38
CA LEU A 32 -5.51 4.10 -1.13
C LEU A 32 -5.08 5.56 -1.34
N PHE A 33 -3.94 5.95 -0.77
CA PHE A 33 -3.45 7.32 -0.89
C PHE A 33 -2.97 7.65 -2.30
N ARG A 34 -2.38 6.70 -3.03
CA ARG A 34 -2.03 6.87 -4.45
C ARG A 34 -3.28 7.08 -5.32
N SER A 35 -4.32 6.27 -5.15
CA SER A 35 -5.59 6.43 -5.88
C SER A 35 -6.30 7.74 -5.56
N LEU A 36 -6.34 8.12 -4.27
CA LEU A 36 -6.89 9.41 -3.85
C LEU A 36 -6.08 10.59 -4.42
N ALA A 37 -4.75 10.47 -4.49
CA ALA A 37 -3.89 11.49 -5.08
C ALA A 37 -4.06 11.62 -6.61
N LYS A 38 -4.41 10.53 -7.30
CA LYS A 38 -4.69 10.49 -8.74
C LYS A 38 -6.16 10.78 -9.07
N LYS A 39 -7.03 10.99 -8.07
CA LYS A 39 -8.49 11.12 -8.23
C LYS A 39 -9.11 9.94 -9.01
N ASN A 40 -8.51 8.74 -8.92
CA ASN A 40 -9.07 7.55 -9.57
C ASN A 40 -10.10 6.89 -8.66
N THR A 41 -11.38 7.16 -8.91
CA THR A 41 -12.51 6.62 -8.14
C THR A 41 -12.52 5.08 -8.11
N ILE A 42 -12.19 4.42 -9.24
CA ILE A 42 -12.16 2.95 -9.33
C ILE A 42 -11.03 2.40 -8.45
N GLY A 43 -9.84 3.01 -8.52
CA GLY A 43 -8.71 2.65 -7.66
C GLY A 43 -9.05 2.83 -6.18
N VAL A 44 -9.72 3.92 -5.80
CA VAL A 44 -10.15 4.14 -4.41
C VAL A 44 -11.10 3.04 -3.94
N ILE A 45 -12.13 2.70 -4.73
CA ILE A 45 -13.09 1.64 -4.37
C ILE A 45 -12.39 0.30 -4.20
N LEU A 46 -11.52 -0.08 -5.14
CA LEU A 46 -10.72 -1.31 -5.06
C LEU A 46 -9.81 -1.33 -3.82
N ALA A 47 -9.13 -0.21 -3.53
CA ALA A 47 -8.26 -0.09 -2.37
C ALA A 47 -9.04 -0.25 -1.06
N VAL A 48 -10.24 0.33 -0.96
CA VAL A 48 -11.11 0.19 0.23
C VAL A 48 -11.60 -1.25 0.40
N ILE A 49 -12.04 -1.90 -0.68
CA ILE A 49 -12.46 -3.31 -0.64
C ILE A 49 -11.31 -4.19 -0.16
N LEU A 50 -10.10 -3.99 -0.70
CA LEU A 50 -8.90 -4.69 -0.26
C LEU A 50 -8.59 -4.44 1.21
N LEU A 51 -8.77 -3.20 1.71
CA LEU A 51 -8.50 -2.86 3.10
C LEU A 51 -9.45 -3.59 4.07
N ILE A 52 -10.74 -3.68 3.72
CA ILE A 52 -11.77 -4.36 4.52
C ILE A 52 -11.60 -5.89 4.48
N CYS A 53 -11.29 -6.45 3.31
CA CYS A 53 -11.07 -7.89 3.15
C CYS A 53 -9.71 -8.38 3.68
N GLY A 54 -8.89 -7.47 4.22
CA GLY A 54 -7.60 -7.79 4.84
C GLY A 54 -6.39 -7.87 3.94
N GLY A 55 -6.50 -7.27 2.76
CA GLY A 55 -5.60 -7.50 1.65
C GLY A 55 -5.85 -8.89 1.09
N PHE A 56 -5.85 -9.00 -0.24
CA PHE A 56 -5.76 -10.32 -0.85
C PHE A 56 -4.47 -10.97 -0.34
N PHE A 57 -4.54 -12.16 0.25
CA PHE A 57 -3.36 -12.85 0.82
C PHE A 57 -2.19 -12.93 -0.17
N ILE A 58 -2.50 -13.11 -1.46
CA ILE A 58 -1.54 -13.10 -2.56
C ILE A 58 -0.86 -11.73 -2.73
N LEU A 59 -1.64 -10.64 -2.69
CA LEU A 59 -1.10 -9.27 -2.78
C LEU A 59 -0.27 -8.91 -1.55
N TRP A 60 -0.66 -9.40 -0.37
CA TRP A 60 0.10 -9.21 0.85
C TRP A 60 1.49 -9.84 0.78
N ILE A 61 1.59 -11.11 0.33
CA ILE A 61 2.88 -11.78 0.11
C ILE A 61 3.72 -11.02 -0.92
N TRP A 62 3.09 -10.59 -2.01
CA TRP A 62 3.77 -9.82 -3.04
C TRP A 62 4.33 -8.49 -2.51
N ASP A 63 3.55 -7.79 -1.69
CA ASP A 63 3.96 -6.54 -1.06
C ASP A 63 5.11 -6.75 -0.08
N LEU A 64 5.07 -7.84 0.68
CA LEU A 64 6.16 -8.22 1.57
C LEU A 64 7.47 -8.40 0.79
N ILE A 65 7.44 -9.19 -0.30
CA ILE A 65 8.61 -9.40 -1.15
C ILE A 65 9.12 -8.06 -1.71
N ARG A 66 8.23 -7.19 -2.20
CA ARG A 66 8.63 -5.90 -2.75
C ARG A 66 9.24 -4.98 -1.70
N VAL A 67 8.64 -4.89 -0.51
CA VAL A 67 9.16 -4.07 0.59
C VAL A 67 10.52 -4.60 1.06
N LEU A 68 10.70 -5.92 1.16
CA LEU A 68 12.01 -6.53 1.47
C LEU A 68 13.06 -6.21 0.40
N LEU A 69 12.68 -6.20 -0.87
CA LEU A 69 13.55 -5.83 -1.99
C LEU A 69 13.74 -4.30 -2.14
N GLY A 70 13.17 -3.49 -1.24
CA GLY A 70 13.22 -2.03 -1.33
C GLY A 70 12.50 -1.45 -2.55
N LYS A 71 11.64 -2.24 -3.19
CA LYS A 71 10.86 -1.85 -4.38
C LYS A 71 9.53 -1.24 -3.96
N GLU A 72 9.00 -0.38 -4.81
CA GLU A 72 7.67 0.18 -4.60
C GLU A 72 6.57 -0.88 -4.68
N VAL A 73 5.58 -0.76 -3.80
CA VAL A 73 4.39 -1.60 -3.77
C VAL A 73 3.66 -1.49 -5.11
N TRP A 74 3.22 -2.63 -5.63
CA TRP A 74 2.50 -2.67 -6.88
C TRP A 74 1.06 -2.18 -6.69
N TRP A 75 0.63 -1.32 -7.61
CA TRP A 75 -0.74 -0.86 -7.71
C TRP A 75 -1.13 -0.61 -9.15
N ILE A 76 -2.43 -0.68 -9.43
CA ILE A 76 -3.00 -0.54 -10.77
C ILE A 76 -2.91 0.89 -11.31
N ASP A 77 -2.76 1.89 -10.41
CA ASP A 77 -2.70 3.30 -10.80
C ASP A 77 -1.29 3.82 -11.07
#